data_AF-A0A8X7CU77-F1
#
_entry.id   AF-A0A8X7CU77-F1
#
_cell.length_a   1.000
_cell.length_b   1.000
_cell.length_c   1.000
_cell.angle_alpha   90.00
_cell.angle_beta   90.00
_cell.angle_gamma   90.00
#
_symmetry.space_group_name_H-M   'P 1'
#
loop_
_entity.id
_entity.type
_entity.pdbx_description
1 polymer ?
#
loop_
_entity_poly.entity_id
_entity_poly.type
_entity_poly.pdbx_seq_one_letter_code
_entity_poly.pdbx_strand_id
1 'polypeptide(L)'
;MRNDPKEKFYDIAIRESSDLIEEIKKHPFNVELMNNTLDYEKFKFYLQQDFLYVVDCTRALLIIAAKFNDVEIMNKLICVAVGTFATRDYYSKHFADCGLSDSHKKSRSCSAFTNFFVRIAYHNSVAEGLAASYPCFCLYQIVVFHIMKSKTTADNKYQKWIDFFSSDEANTMIDDVTSIMNNLYEKSNNDERKNMLGFFRDGLQLEMEFWNEVYYKAVDTQGLPHAIHITTAEATDRSSAVKMVKNAKANLSEVKNILVDAGYTGENFATQIKKTIGATVEVIKRSELHTFVVLPKRWVVERSFAWLEKCRRLWKNCERKLNTSLQMIVLSFISLLLRRF
;
A
#
# COMPACT_ATOMS: atom_id res chain seq x y z
N MET A 1 -12.72 25.03 38.57
CA MET A 1 -12.56 24.65 37.14
C MET A 1 -13.00 23.21 37.01
N ARG A 2 -14.11 22.94 36.30
CA ARG A 2 -14.51 21.56 35.99
C ARG A 2 -13.41 20.99 35.08
N ASN A 3 -12.76 19.92 35.53
CA ASN A 3 -11.91 19.10 34.67
C ASN A 3 -12.84 18.45 33.65
N ASP A 4 -12.98 19.05 32.46
CA ASP A 4 -13.45 18.30 31.31
C ASP A 4 -12.53 17.08 31.15
N PRO A 5 -13.08 15.87 30.92
CA PRO A 5 -12.25 14.71 30.69
C PRO A 5 -11.31 15.02 29.52
N LYS A 6 -10.00 15.00 29.78
CA LYS A 6 -9.00 15.23 28.74
C LYS A 6 -9.25 14.20 27.65
N GLU A 7 -9.55 14.71 26.46
CA GLU A 7 -9.85 13.88 25.31
C GLU A 7 -8.65 13.00 24.95
N LYS A 8 -8.91 11.72 24.66
CA LYS A 8 -7.88 10.72 24.38
C LYS A 8 -7.32 10.92 22.96
N PHE A 9 -6.04 10.57 22.77
CA PHE A 9 -5.39 10.65 21.46
C PHE A 9 -6.18 9.92 20.38
N TYR A 10 -6.60 8.69 20.66
CA TYR A 10 -7.35 7.88 19.71
C TYR A 10 -8.59 8.63 19.16
N ASP A 11 -9.41 9.16 20.06
CA ASP A 11 -10.66 9.83 19.68
C ASP A 11 -10.39 11.07 18.80
N ILE A 12 -9.35 11.85 19.13
CA ILE A 12 -8.93 13.02 18.35
C ILE A 12 -8.39 12.60 16.99
N ALA A 13 -7.45 11.65 16.97
CA ALA A 13 -6.75 11.20 15.78
C ALA A 13 -7.72 10.62 14.73
N ILE A 14 -8.69 9.82 15.18
CA ILE A 14 -9.75 9.27 14.33
C ILE A 14 -10.67 10.37 13.80
N ARG A 15 -11.07 11.32 14.65
CA ARG A 15 -11.94 12.43 14.22
C ARG A 15 -11.24 13.33 13.20
N GLU A 16 -10.01 13.75 13.47
CA GLU A 16 -9.24 14.65 12.60
C GLU A 16 -8.76 14.00 11.31
N SER A 17 -8.66 12.66 11.28
CA SER A 17 -8.29 11.89 10.08
C SER A 17 -9.44 11.11 9.46
N SER A 18 -10.68 11.47 9.83
CA SER A 18 -11.89 10.79 9.37
C SER A 18 -12.04 10.77 7.85
N ASP A 19 -11.60 11.84 7.17
CA ASP A 19 -11.56 11.92 5.71
C ASP A 19 -10.72 10.79 5.09
N LEU A 20 -9.48 10.61 5.54
CA LEU A 20 -8.59 9.55 5.07
C LEU A 20 -9.07 8.16 5.48
N ILE A 21 -9.57 8.01 6.70
CA ILE A 21 -10.06 6.71 7.20
C ILE A 21 -11.27 6.23 6.37
N GLU A 22 -12.19 7.13 6.02
CA GLU A 22 -13.33 6.79 5.17
C GLU A 22 -12.91 6.47 3.74
N GLU A 23 -11.87 7.13 3.21
CA GLU A 23 -11.27 6.77 1.92
C GLU A 23 -10.62 5.37 1.99
N ILE A 24 -9.91 5.05 3.06
CA ILE A 24 -9.25 3.75 3.22
C ILE A 24 -10.29 2.62 3.26
N LYS A 25 -11.38 2.79 4.03
CA LYS A 25 -12.47 1.78 4.07
C LYS A 25 -13.05 1.51 2.69
N LYS A 26 -13.14 2.55 1.85
CA LYS A 26 -13.71 2.48 0.48
C LYS A 26 -12.68 2.12 -0.59
N HIS A 27 -11.42 1.97 -0.23
CA HIS A 27 -10.36 1.64 -1.17
C HIS A 27 -10.65 0.28 -1.84
N PRO A 28 -10.45 0.08 -3.15
CA PRO A 28 -10.86 -1.17 -3.80
C PRO A 28 -10.13 -2.38 -3.33
N PHE A 29 -8.87 -2.26 -2.95
CA PHE A 29 -8.21 -3.41 -2.33
C PHE A 29 -9.03 -3.91 -1.14
N ASN A 30 -9.56 -3.03 -0.29
CA ASN A 30 -10.42 -3.38 0.86
C ASN A 30 -11.77 -3.94 0.41
N VAL A 31 -12.44 -3.21 -0.47
CA VAL A 31 -13.79 -3.55 -0.93
C VAL A 31 -13.78 -4.86 -1.73
N GLU A 32 -12.79 -5.05 -2.59
CA GLU A 32 -12.61 -6.27 -3.38
C GLU A 32 -12.17 -7.45 -2.52
N LEU A 33 -11.32 -7.23 -1.49
CA LEU A 33 -10.95 -8.27 -0.52
C LEU A 33 -12.17 -8.72 0.28
N MET A 34 -12.98 -7.76 0.76
CA MET A 34 -14.23 -8.00 1.48
C MET A 34 -15.23 -8.79 0.65
N ASN A 35 -15.38 -8.44 -0.64
CA ASN A 35 -16.34 -9.04 -1.55
C ASN A 35 -15.81 -10.30 -2.27
N ASN A 36 -14.63 -10.81 -1.91
CA ASN A 36 -13.98 -11.96 -2.55
C ASN A 36 -13.67 -11.76 -4.05
N THR A 37 -13.62 -10.52 -4.53
CA THR A 37 -13.39 -10.18 -5.96
C THR A 37 -11.97 -9.73 -6.27
N LEU A 38 -11.14 -9.50 -5.26
CA LEU A 38 -9.76 -9.04 -5.45
C LEU A 38 -8.99 -10.05 -6.31
N ASP A 39 -8.11 -9.57 -7.19
CA ASP A 39 -7.20 -10.44 -7.93
C ASP A 39 -6.18 -11.05 -6.95
N TYR A 40 -6.04 -12.37 -6.98
CA TYR A 40 -5.12 -13.06 -6.07
C TYR A 40 -3.66 -12.68 -6.31
N GLU A 41 -3.27 -12.31 -7.54
CA GLU A 41 -1.91 -11.82 -7.81
C GLU A 41 -1.62 -10.48 -7.14
N LYS A 42 -2.62 -9.59 -7.02
CA LYS A 42 -2.47 -8.33 -6.26
C LYS A 42 -2.29 -8.61 -4.77
N PHE A 43 -3.11 -9.53 -4.23
CA PHE A 43 -3.01 -9.93 -2.83
C PHE A 43 -1.65 -10.57 -2.53
N LYS A 44 -1.16 -11.42 -3.43
CA LYS A 44 0.18 -12.00 -3.37
C LYS A 44 1.28 -10.93 -3.35
N PHE A 45 1.23 -9.96 -4.26
CA PHE A 45 2.18 -8.85 -4.26
C PHE A 45 2.12 -8.04 -2.96
N TYR A 46 0.91 -7.73 -2.48
CA TYR A 46 0.69 -7.06 -1.20
C TYR A 46 1.34 -7.85 -0.04
N LEU A 47 1.09 -9.15 0.08
CA LEU A 47 1.69 -9.98 1.13
C LEU A 47 3.21 -10.05 1.03
N GLN A 48 3.77 -10.10 -0.18
CA GLN A 48 5.23 -10.06 -0.37
C GLN A 48 5.83 -8.75 0.15
N GLN A 49 5.16 -7.61 -0.11
CA GLN A 49 5.63 -6.31 0.39
C GLN A 49 5.41 -6.16 1.89
N ASP A 50 4.28 -6.65 2.41
CA ASP A 50 3.95 -6.60 3.84
C ASP A 50 4.93 -7.46 4.66
N PHE A 51 5.30 -8.62 4.14
CA PHE A 51 6.34 -9.48 4.71
C PHE A 51 7.70 -8.77 4.87
N LEU A 52 8.06 -7.87 3.94
CA LEU A 52 9.28 -7.05 4.03
C LEU A 52 9.09 -5.81 4.92
N TYR A 53 7.88 -5.24 4.94
CA TYR A 53 7.51 -4.08 5.72
C TYR A 53 7.59 -4.37 7.23
N VAL A 54 7.02 -5.51 7.64
CA VAL A 54 6.98 -5.96 9.04
C VAL A 54 8.37 -5.96 9.70
N VAL A 55 9.42 -6.34 8.95
CA VAL A 55 10.79 -6.36 9.48
C VAL A 55 11.23 -4.98 9.96
N ASP A 56 10.98 -3.94 9.18
CA ASP A 56 11.38 -2.58 9.56
C ASP A 56 10.39 -1.94 10.54
N CYS A 57 9.11 -2.33 10.49
CA CYS A 57 8.13 -1.96 11.51
C CYS A 57 8.59 -2.48 12.89
N THR A 58 8.96 -3.76 12.99
CA THR A 58 9.53 -4.36 14.21
C THR A 58 10.80 -3.63 14.65
N ARG A 59 11.72 -3.30 13.73
CA ARG A 59 12.92 -2.52 14.08
C ARG A 59 12.57 -1.15 14.67
N ALA A 60 11.65 -0.42 14.05
CA ALA A 60 11.20 0.88 14.53
C ALA A 60 10.60 0.76 15.95
N LEU A 61 9.74 -0.23 16.19
CA LEU A 61 9.16 -0.49 17.50
C LEU A 61 10.22 -0.80 18.56
N LEU A 62 11.23 -1.61 18.23
CA LEU A 62 12.34 -1.92 19.15
C LEU A 62 13.20 -0.68 19.45
N ILE A 63 13.46 0.18 18.46
CA ILE A 63 14.16 1.45 18.67
C ILE A 63 13.36 2.36 19.60
N ILE A 64 12.03 2.44 19.41
CA ILE A 64 11.14 3.21 20.29
C ILE A 64 11.15 2.63 21.71
N ALA A 65 11.01 1.31 21.85
CA ALA A 65 11.03 0.62 23.14
C ALA A 65 12.34 0.87 23.90
N ALA A 66 13.49 0.82 23.21
CA ALA A 66 14.81 1.09 23.81
C ALA A 66 14.96 2.51 24.38
N LYS A 67 14.10 3.45 23.97
CA LYS A 67 14.12 4.86 24.43
C LYS A 67 13.16 5.11 25.60
N PHE A 68 12.37 4.13 26.02
CA PHE A 68 11.50 4.24 27.19
C PHE A 68 12.28 4.08 28.49
N ASN A 69 11.98 4.92 29.48
CA ASN A 69 12.51 4.75 30.85
C ASN A 69 11.60 3.88 31.73
N ASP A 70 10.33 3.74 31.35
CA ASP A 70 9.35 2.92 32.07
C ASP A 70 9.48 1.47 31.62
N VAL A 71 9.90 0.60 32.54
CA VAL A 71 10.18 -0.81 32.27
C VAL A 71 8.91 -1.59 31.90
N GLU A 72 7.76 -1.23 32.47
CA GLU A 72 6.50 -1.92 32.17
C GLU A 72 6.04 -1.60 30.74
N ILE A 73 6.08 -0.32 30.37
CA ILE A 73 5.73 0.11 29.01
C ILE A 73 6.73 -0.43 27.98
N MET A 74 8.03 -0.42 28.31
CA MET A 74 9.07 -1.02 27.48
C MET A 74 8.77 -2.50 27.21
N ASN A 75 8.43 -3.27 28.24
CA ASN A 75 8.10 -4.69 28.09
C ASN A 75 6.88 -4.90 27.18
N LYS A 76 5.82 -4.09 27.35
CA LYS A 76 4.63 -4.17 26.46
C LYS A 76 4.99 -3.90 25.00
N LEU A 77 5.80 -2.88 24.72
CA LEU A 77 6.23 -2.59 23.35
C LEU A 77 7.16 -3.66 22.75
N ILE A 78 7.99 -4.30 23.57
CA ILE A 78 8.77 -5.47 23.12
C ILE A 78 7.82 -6.60 22.70
N CYS A 79 6.79 -6.90 23.49
CA CYS A 79 5.78 -7.91 23.14
C CYS A 79 5.06 -7.55 21.83
N VAL A 80 4.68 -6.28 21.65
CA VAL A 80 4.07 -5.78 20.40
C VAL A 80 5.02 -5.98 19.21
N ALA A 81 6.30 -5.64 19.37
CA ALA A 81 7.30 -5.78 18.31
C ALA A 81 7.52 -7.26 17.91
N VAL A 82 7.56 -8.16 18.90
CA VAL A 82 7.67 -9.62 18.69
C VAL A 82 6.44 -10.16 17.97
N GLY A 83 5.24 -9.78 18.42
CA GLY A 83 4.00 -10.21 17.77
C GLY A 83 3.85 -9.66 16.36
N THR A 84 4.28 -8.42 16.13
CA THR A 84 4.37 -7.82 14.79
C THR A 84 5.29 -8.66 13.91
N PHE A 85 6.46 -9.07 14.39
CA PHE A 85 7.39 -9.90 13.62
C PHE A 85 6.82 -11.31 13.31
N ALA A 86 6.09 -11.89 14.25
CA ALA A 86 5.48 -13.22 14.13
C ALA A 86 4.41 -13.31 13.02
N THR A 87 3.88 -12.18 12.53
CA THR A 87 3.02 -12.13 11.34
C THR A 87 3.68 -12.79 10.11
N ARG A 88 5.02 -12.73 10.02
CA ARG A 88 5.81 -13.39 8.94
C ARG A 88 5.69 -14.91 8.99
N ASP A 89 5.71 -15.49 10.18
CA ASP A 89 5.55 -16.93 10.37
C ASP A 89 4.14 -17.37 10.01
N TYR A 90 3.14 -16.55 10.37
CA TYR A 90 1.76 -16.76 9.96
C TYR A 90 1.62 -16.75 8.43
N TYR A 91 2.19 -15.74 7.76
CA TYR A 91 2.15 -15.68 6.29
C TYR A 91 2.85 -16.86 5.63
N SER A 92 4.01 -17.26 6.14
CA SER A 92 4.77 -18.40 5.61
C SER A 92 3.99 -19.71 5.74
N LYS A 93 3.22 -19.88 6.82
CA LYS A 93 2.41 -21.08 7.06
C LYS A 93 1.11 -21.10 6.25
N HIS A 94 0.44 -19.97 6.12
CA HIS A 94 -0.92 -19.90 5.58
C HIS A 94 -1.01 -19.41 4.12
N PHE A 95 0.05 -18.78 3.60
CA PHE A 95 0.15 -18.20 2.26
C PHE A 95 1.49 -18.54 1.58
N ALA A 96 1.98 -19.77 1.74
CA ALA A 96 3.26 -20.22 1.19
C ALA A 96 3.36 -20.08 -0.34
N ASP A 97 2.23 -20.18 -1.04
CA ASP A 97 2.10 -20.02 -2.48
C ASP A 97 2.29 -18.56 -2.96
N CYS A 98 2.27 -17.60 -2.03
CA CYS A 98 2.61 -16.20 -2.31
C CYS A 98 4.12 -15.99 -2.55
N GLY A 99 4.97 -17.01 -2.34
CA GLY A 99 6.40 -16.93 -2.66
C GLY A 99 7.12 -15.87 -1.84
N LEU A 100 6.89 -15.82 -0.54
CA LEU A 100 7.49 -14.86 0.39
C LEU A 100 9.01 -15.09 0.48
N SER A 101 9.80 -14.01 0.44
CA SER A 101 11.26 -14.11 0.52
C SER A 101 11.89 -12.80 0.99
N ASP A 102 12.90 -12.89 1.85
CA ASP A 102 13.75 -11.76 2.26
C ASP A 102 14.64 -11.24 1.12
N SER A 103 14.81 -12.02 0.04
CA SER A 103 15.58 -11.60 -1.14
C SER A 103 14.78 -10.65 -2.05
N HIS A 104 13.49 -10.46 -1.81
CA HIS A 104 12.67 -9.56 -2.60
C HIS A 104 13.06 -8.10 -2.39
N LYS A 105 13.00 -7.31 -3.46
CA LYS A 105 13.20 -5.87 -3.38
C LYS A 105 11.92 -5.24 -2.81
N LYS A 106 12.08 -4.39 -1.80
CA LYS A 106 11.00 -3.51 -1.34
C LYS A 106 10.52 -2.64 -2.49
N SER A 107 9.21 -2.57 -2.62
CA SER A 107 8.53 -1.68 -3.52
C SER A 107 8.75 -0.22 -3.09
N ARG A 108 8.27 0.73 -3.90
CA ARG A 108 8.47 2.15 -3.62
C ARG A 108 7.68 2.56 -2.40
N SER A 109 6.41 2.17 -2.32
CA SER A 109 5.55 2.52 -1.18
C SER A 109 6.04 1.82 0.09
N CYS A 110 6.41 0.53 0.01
CA CYS A 110 7.02 -0.19 1.13
C CYS A 110 8.30 0.51 1.64
N SER A 111 9.20 0.91 0.74
CA SER A 111 10.42 1.63 1.11
C SER A 111 10.14 3.00 1.71
N ALA A 112 9.19 3.77 1.15
CA ALA A 112 8.84 5.08 1.69
C ALA A 112 8.27 4.94 3.11
N PHE A 113 7.41 3.95 3.32
CA PHE A 113 6.74 3.71 4.58
C PHE A 113 7.73 3.27 5.68
N THR A 114 8.54 2.26 5.39
CA THR A 114 9.55 1.75 6.32
C THR A 114 10.62 2.80 6.67
N ASN A 115 11.09 3.58 5.69
CA ASN A 115 12.04 4.67 5.95
C ASN A 115 11.45 5.77 6.83
N PHE A 116 10.16 6.08 6.66
CA PHE A 116 9.45 7.06 7.49
C PHE A 116 9.44 6.62 8.95
N PHE A 117 9.06 5.38 9.24
CA PHE A 117 9.04 4.82 10.60
C PHE A 117 10.41 4.81 11.24
N VAL A 118 11.39 4.21 10.58
CA VAL A 118 12.73 4.06 11.13
C VAL A 118 13.32 5.45 11.41
N ARG A 119 13.15 6.42 10.51
CA ARG A 119 13.63 7.80 10.70
C ARG A 119 13.01 8.44 11.94
N ILE A 120 11.70 8.36 12.12
CA ILE A 120 11.03 8.98 13.27
C ILE A 120 11.42 8.26 14.55
N ALA A 121 11.45 6.92 14.55
CA ALA A 121 11.92 6.14 15.68
C ALA A 121 13.32 6.56 16.16
N TYR A 122 14.24 6.84 15.25
CA TYR A 122 15.58 7.35 15.59
C TYR A 122 15.58 8.80 16.09
N HIS A 123 14.94 9.71 15.36
CA HIS A 123 15.19 11.15 15.53
C HIS A 123 14.16 11.90 16.38
N ASN A 124 12.99 11.33 16.62
CA ASN A 124 11.89 12.00 17.30
C ASN A 124 11.70 11.49 18.72
N SER A 125 10.74 12.05 19.46
CA SER A 125 10.42 11.55 20.79
C SER A 125 9.83 10.14 20.73
N VAL A 126 9.74 9.49 21.89
CA VAL A 126 9.05 8.21 22.04
C VAL A 126 7.57 8.33 21.65
N ALA A 127 6.91 9.41 22.05
CA ALA A 127 5.50 9.65 21.76
C ALA A 127 5.25 9.86 20.27
N GLU A 128 6.08 10.69 19.63
CA GLU A 128 6.05 10.94 18.19
C GLU A 128 6.38 9.68 17.37
N GLY A 129 7.40 8.91 17.80
CA GLY A 129 7.78 7.65 17.18
C GLY A 129 6.65 6.62 17.19
N LEU A 130 6.03 6.43 18.35
CA LEU A 130 4.90 5.50 18.44
C LEU A 130 3.71 6.02 17.63
N ALA A 131 3.43 7.33 17.64
CA ALA A 131 2.31 7.93 16.90
C ALA A 131 2.46 7.76 15.39
N ALA A 132 3.69 7.81 14.87
CA ALA A 132 3.99 7.52 13.47
C ALA A 132 3.65 6.07 13.09
N SER A 133 3.96 5.10 13.95
CA SER A 133 3.66 3.68 13.71
C SER A 133 2.21 3.29 14.00
N TYR A 134 1.51 4.04 14.85
CA TYR A 134 0.18 3.67 15.34
C TYR A 134 -0.89 3.39 14.27
N PRO A 135 -0.91 4.08 13.10
CA PRO A 135 -1.82 3.75 12.01
C PRO A 135 -1.79 2.28 11.60
N CYS A 136 -0.64 1.61 11.60
CA CYS A 136 -0.57 0.21 11.13
C CYS A 136 -1.34 -0.77 12.04
N PHE A 137 -1.51 -0.41 13.31
CA PHE A 137 -2.29 -1.20 14.27
C PHE A 137 -3.77 -0.83 14.18
N CYS A 138 -4.06 0.45 14.38
CA CYS A 138 -5.41 0.97 14.49
C CYS A 138 -6.20 0.79 13.18
N LEU A 139 -5.56 1.00 12.03
CA LEU A 139 -6.24 0.96 10.74
C LEU A 139 -6.68 -0.46 10.39
N TYR A 140 -5.87 -1.48 10.69
CA TYR A 140 -6.24 -2.87 10.43
C TYR A 140 -7.46 -3.27 11.24
N GLN A 141 -7.54 -2.84 12.51
CA GLN A 141 -8.73 -3.05 13.33
C GLN A 141 -9.96 -2.34 12.74
N ILE A 142 -9.83 -1.09 12.30
CA ILE A 142 -10.91 -0.32 11.67
C ILE A 142 -11.41 -1.00 10.39
N VAL A 143 -10.48 -1.41 9.53
CA VAL A 143 -10.75 -2.06 8.25
C VAL A 143 -11.40 -3.42 8.47
N VAL A 144 -10.84 -4.26 9.33
CA VAL A 144 -11.35 -5.60 9.59
C VAL A 144 -12.71 -5.56 10.26
N PHE A 145 -12.94 -4.67 11.24
CA PHE A 145 -14.28 -4.47 11.78
C PHE A 145 -15.28 -3.95 10.75
N HIS A 146 -14.84 -3.09 9.82
CA HIS A 146 -15.69 -2.67 8.71
C HIS A 146 -16.06 -3.84 7.79
N ILE A 147 -15.09 -4.72 7.50
CA ILE A 147 -15.29 -5.95 6.71
C ILE A 147 -16.27 -6.89 7.43
N MET A 148 -16.05 -7.17 8.72
CA MET A 148 -16.89 -8.07 9.52
C MET A 148 -18.32 -7.56 9.73
N LYS A 149 -18.52 -6.25 9.85
CA LYS A 149 -19.86 -5.65 9.92
C LYS A 149 -20.61 -5.68 8.59
N SER A 150 -19.87 -5.77 7.49
CA SER A 150 -20.45 -5.90 6.16
C SER A 150 -20.83 -7.36 5.90
N LYS A 151 -21.82 -7.62 5.03
CA LYS A 151 -22.17 -9.00 4.64
C LYS A 151 -21.01 -9.62 3.86
N THR A 152 -20.10 -10.32 4.55
CA THR A 152 -19.03 -11.07 3.91
C THR A 152 -19.63 -12.22 3.10
N THR A 153 -19.02 -12.52 1.95
CA THR A 153 -19.43 -13.65 1.12
C THR A 153 -19.05 -14.95 1.84
N ALA A 154 -19.92 -15.98 1.77
CA ALA A 154 -19.53 -17.33 2.16
C ALA A 154 -18.30 -17.77 1.33
N ASP A 155 -17.35 -18.47 1.95
CA ASP A 155 -16.11 -18.97 1.32
C ASP A 155 -15.20 -17.88 0.71
N ASN A 156 -14.94 -16.80 1.46
CA ASN A 156 -13.96 -15.78 1.05
C ASN A 156 -12.54 -16.38 1.01
N LYS A 157 -11.85 -16.29 -0.13
CA LYS A 157 -10.48 -16.81 -0.28
C LYS A 157 -9.45 -16.09 0.61
N TYR A 158 -9.80 -14.90 1.11
CA TYR A 158 -8.99 -14.10 2.04
C TYR A 158 -9.41 -14.27 3.50
N GLN A 159 -10.31 -15.21 3.82
CA GLN A 159 -10.86 -15.35 5.17
C GLN A 159 -9.77 -15.56 6.23
N LYS A 160 -8.73 -16.35 5.94
CA LYS A 160 -7.59 -16.53 6.87
C LYS A 160 -6.91 -15.22 7.25
N TRP A 161 -6.76 -14.29 6.29
CA TRP A 161 -6.19 -12.98 6.55
C TRP A 161 -7.12 -12.14 7.42
N ILE A 162 -8.43 -12.18 7.14
CA ILE A 162 -9.45 -11.48 7.94
C ILE A 162 -9.48 -12.02 9.37
N ASP A 163 -9.47 -13.35 9.54
CA ASP A 163 -9.50 -14.04 10.84
C ASP A 163 -8.25 -13.73 11.67
N PHE A 164 -7.08 -13.66 11.03
CA PHE A 164 -5.84 -13.33 11.72
C PHE A 164 -5.89 -11.93 12.35
N PHE A 165 -6.30 -10.93 11.56
CA PHE A 165 -6.36 -9.55 12.03
C PHE A 165 -7.63 -9.23 12.85
N SER A 166 -8.62 -10.11 12.89
CA SER A 166 -9.78 -10.01 13.80
C SER A 166 -9.63 -10.80 15.10
N SER A 167 -8.53 -11.54 15.26
CA SER A 167 -8.29 -12.39 16.43
C SER A 167 -8.25 -11.61 17.75
N ASP A 168 -8.60 -12.27 18.84
CA ASP A 168 -8.55 -11.68 20.19
C ASP A 168 -7.14 -11.27 20.57
N GLU A 169 -6.12 -12.03 20.12
CA GLU A 169 -4.71 -11.70 20.31
C GLU A 169 -4.31 -10.41 19.61
N ALA A 170 -4.73 -10.24 18.34
CA ALA A 170 -4.48 -9.01 17.58
C ALA A 170 -5.18 -7.81 18.24
N ASN A 171 -6.46 -7.95 18.61
CA ASN A 171 -7.22 -6.89 19.27
C ASN A 171 -6.58 -6.47 20.60
N THR A 172 -6.18 -7.44 21.44
CA THR A 172 -5.53 -7.18 22.74
C THR A 172 -4.23 -6.38 22.56
N MET A 173 -3.42 -6.74 21.56
CA MET A 173 -2.19 -6.02 21.24
C MET A 173 -2.46 -4.57 20.84
N ILE A 174 -3.48 -4.34 20.01
CA ILE A 174 -3.85 -3.01 19.55
C ILE A 174 -4.40 -2.17 20.72
N ASP A 175 -5.18 -2.77 21.62
CA ASP A 175 -5.68 -2.13 22.84
C ASP A 175 -4.53 -1.70 23.76
N ASP A 176 -3.51 -2.55 23.93
CA ASP A 176 -2.31 -2.24 24.71
C ASP A 176 -1.55 -1.03 24.12
N VAL A 177 -1.30 -1.02 22.81
CA VAL A 177 -0.65 0.10 22.13
C VAL A 177 -1.50 1.37 22.24
N THR A 178 -2.82 1.25 22.10
CA THR A 178 -3.77 2.37 22.23
C THR A 178 -3.73 2.97 23.63
N SER A 179 -3.67 2.14 24.67
CA SER A 179 -3.54 2.58 26.06
C SER A 179 -2.24 3.35 26.29
N ILE A 180 -1.11 2.82 25.79
CA ILE A 180 0.20 3.47 25.86
C ILE A 180 0.18 4.82 25.12
N MET A 181 -0.40 4.86 23.93
CA MET A 181 -0.53 6.07 23.12
C MET A 181 -1.29 7.18 23.83
N ASN A 182 -2.44 6.83 24.43
CA ASN A 182 -3.27 7.78 25.17
C ASN A 182 -2.52 8.33 26.39
N ASN A 183 -1.77 7.49 27.11
CA ASN A 183 -0.96 7.89 28.26
C ASN A 183 0.17 8.86 27.85
N LEU A 184 0.87 8.55 26.76
CA LEU A 184 1.92 9.41 26.21
C LEU A 184 1.35 10.77 25.81
N TYR A 185 0.25 10.79 25.06
CA TYR A 185 -0.39 12.03 24.64
C TYR A 185 -0.82 12.90 25.82
N GLU A 186 -1.36 12.30 26.89
CA GLU A 186 -1.71 13.06 28.10
C GLU A 186 -0.50 13.75 28.73
N LYS A 187 0.67 13.09 28.73
CA LYS A 187 1.92 13.61 29.29
C LYS A 187 2.66 14.58 28.36
N SER A 188 2.36 14.55 27.08
CA SER A 188 2.98 15.39 26.06
C SER A 188 2.57 16.86 26.16
N ASN A 189 3.49 17.75 25.79
CA ASN A 189 3.22 19.19 25.64
C ASN A 189 2.45 19.48 24.33
N ASN A 190 1.98 20.71 24.15
CA ASN A 190 1.13 21.07 23.00
C ASN A 190 1.79 20.86 21.64
N ASP A 191 3.09 21.13 21.50
CA ASP A 191 3.80 20.97 20.23
C ASP A 191 3.99 19.48 19.90
N GLU A 192 4.36 18.68 20.89
CA GLU A 192 4.51 17.23 20.74
C GLU A 192 3.15 16.57 20.41
N ARG A 193 2.06 16.98 21.08
CA ARG A 193 0.70 16.51 20.76
C ARG A 193 0.32 16.80 19.32
N LYS A 194 0.60 18.01 18.84
CA LYS A 194 0.35 18.40 17.45
C LYS A 194 1.19 17.55 16.48
N ASN A 195 2.45 17.29 16.81
CA ASN A 195 3.32 16.43 16.00
C ASN A 195 2.84 14.98 15.98
N MET A 196 2.38 14.43 17.11
CA MET A 196 1.82 13.08 17.19
C MET A 196 0.61 12.91 16.24
N LEU A 197 -0.33 13.86 16.25
CA LEU A 197 -1.49 13.86 15.35
C LEU A 197 -1.05 14.00 13.88
N GLY A 198 -0.07 14.85 13.60
CA GLY A 198 0.54 15.00 12.28
C GLY A 198 1.17 13.69 11.77
N PHE A 199 1.99 13.04 12.59
CA PHE A 199 2.64 11.78 12.24
C PHE A 199 1.67 10.62 12.07
N PHE A 200 0.60 10.58 12.88
CA PHE A 200 -0.49 9.62 12.67
C PHE A 200 -1.14 9.81 11.29
N ARG A 201 -1.45 11.06 10.93
CA ARG A 201 -2.04 11.37 9.62
C ARG A 201 -1.08 11.08 8.46
N ASP A 202 0.22 11.32 8.63
CA ASP A 202 1.24 10.96 7.63
C ASP A 202 1.35 9.44 7.45
N GLY A 203 1.28 8.67 8.54
CA GLY A 203 1.26 7.21 8.48
C GLY A 203 0.02 6.69 7.73
N LEU A 204 -1.16 7.28 7.94
CA LEU A 204 -2.36 6.94 7.17
C LEU A 204 -2.22 7.21 5.66
N GLN A 205 -1.52 8.28 5.27
CA GLN A 205 -1.25 8.55 3.85
C GLN A 205 -0.32 7.50 3.25
N LEU A 206 0.68 7.04 4.01
CA LEU A 206 1.60 5.99 3.56
C LEU A 206 0.90 4.63 3.44
N GLU A 207 -0.05 4.31 4.34
CA GLU A 207 -0.95 3.16 4.19
C GLU A 207 -1.72 3.27 2.87
N MET A 208 -2.35 4.41 2.59
CA MET A 208 -3.04 4.64 1.33
C MET A 208 -2.11 4.43 0.11
N GLU A 209 -0.87 4.92 0.15
CA GLU A 209 0.12 4.71 -0.92
C GLU A 209 0.55 3.25 -1.07
N PHE A 210 0.63 2.50 0.03
CA PHE A 210 0.94 1.07 0.04
C PHE A 210 -0.14 0.27 -0.69
N TRP A 211 -1.40 0.67 -0.50
CA TRP A 211 -2.55 0.03 -1.13
C TRP A 211 -2.73 0.46 -2.59
N ASN A 212 -2.37 1.71 -2.92
CA ASN A 212 -2.41 2.25 -4.30
C ASN A 212 -1.37 1.62 -5.23
N GLU A 213 -0.26 1.10 -4.71
CA GLU A 213 0.87 0.64 -5.53
C GLU A 213 0.51 -0.52 -6.48
N VAL A 214 -0.63 -1.17 -6.27
CA VAL A 214 -1.11 -2.26 -7.09
C VAL A 214 -1.90 -1.82 -8.35
N TYR A 215 -1.86 -0.54 -8.77
CA TYR A 215 -2.64 0.06 -9.91
C TYR A 215 -1.75 0.88 -10.97
N TYR A 216 -2.21 1.18 -12.22
CA TYR A 216 -1.52 0.93 -13.55
C TYR A 216 -0.89 2.00 -14.54
N LYS A 217 -0.20 1.52 -15.64
CA LYS A 217 0.38 2.26 -16.81
C LYS A 217 0.66 1.41 -18.11
N ALA A 218 0.72 2.00 -19.33
CA ALA A 218 1.13 1.33 -20.61
C ALA A 218 2.33 1.96 -21.37
N VAL A 219 3.19 1.12 -21.96
CA VAL A 219 4.45 1.51 -22.66
C VAL A 219 4.67 0.72 -23.96
N ASP A 220 5.52 1.22 -24.85
CA ASP A 220 5.98 0.49 -26.05
C ASP A 220 7.08 -0.54 -25.74
N THR A 221 7.60 -1.22 -26.77
CA THR A 221 8.69 -2.20 -26.64
C THR A 221 10.02 -1.62 -26.15
N GLN A 222 10.23 -0.32 -26.31
CA GLN A 222 11.38 0.42 -25.80
C GLN A 222 11.11 0.98 -24.39
N GLY A 223 9.95 0.72 -23.79
CA GLY A 223 9.59 1.23 -22.47
C GLY A 223 9.19 2.71 -22.46
N LEU A 224 8.88 3.30 -23.61
CA LEU A 224 8.41 4.68 -23.70
C LEU A 224 6.89 4.74 -23.55
N PRO A 225 6.35 5.68 -22.76
CA PRO A 225 4.92 5.74 -22.48
C PRO A 225 4.15 6.12 -23.74
N HIS A 226 3.14 5.35 -24.07
CA HIS A 226 2.18 5.67 -25.14
C HIS A 226 0.82 6.07 -24.57
N ALA A 227 0.52 5.61 -23.35
CA ALA A 227 -0.62 6.06 -22.59
C ALA A 227 -0.31 6.01 -21.09
N ILE A 228 -0.66 7.08 -20.39
CA ILE A 228 -0.54 7.18 -18.94
C ILE A 228 -1.92 7.56 -18.43
N HIS A 229 -2.46 6.75 -17.54
CA HIS A 229 -3.71 7.04 -16.87
C HIS A 229 -3.48 6.91 -15.39
N ILE A 230 -3.56 8.05 -14.70
CA ILE A 230 -3.53 8.06 -13.25
C ILE A 230 -4.98 8.03 -12.80
N THR A 231 -5.33 6.98 -12.08
CA THR A 231 -6.64 6.85 -11.47
C THR A 231 -6.50 7.01 -9.97
N THR A 232 -7.61 7.32 -9.33
CA THR A 232 -7.82 6.92 -7.94
C THR A 232 -7.72 5.41 -7.85
N ALA A 233 -7.38 4.91 -6.67
CA ALA A 233 -7.32 3.47 -6.42
C ALA A 233 -8.62 2.75 -6.75
N GLU A 234 -9.76 3.47 -6.70
CA GLU A 234 -11.15 3.00 -6.87
C GLU A 234 -11.43 2.20 -8.16
N ALA A 235 -10.62 2.42 -9.19
CA ALA A 235 -10.90 1.97 -10.54
C ALA A 235 -10.24 0.62 -10.83
N THR A 236 -11.07 -0.39 -11.16
CA THR A 236 -10.54 -1.70 -11.54
C THR A 236 -9.58 -1.57 -12.70
N ASP A 237 -8.48 -2.24 -12.55
CA ASP A 237 -7.48 -2.56 -13.54
C ASP A 237 -7.93 -2.62 -15.01
N ARG A 238 -8.82 -3.54 -15.32
CA ARG A 238 -9.35 -3.75 -16.68
C ARG A 238 -10.10 -2.52 -17.16
N SER A 239 -10.91 -1.90 -16.28
CA SER A 239 -11.65 -0.68 -16.61
C SER A 239 -10.73 0.54 -16.78
N SER A 240 -9.68 0.63 -15.97
CA SER A 240 -8.67 1.69 -16.00
C SER A 240 -7.81 1.59 -17.24
N ALA A 241 -7.40 0.39 -17.64
CA ALA A 241 -6.70 0.17 -18.90
C ALA A 241 -7.57 0.45 -20.12
N VAL A 242 -8.86 0.08 -20.09
CA VAL A 242 -9.80 0.48 -21.16
C VAL A 242 -9.97 2.00 -21.19
N LYS A 243 -10.14 2.67 -20.05
CA LYS A 243 -10.23 4.15 -19.98
C LYS A 243 -8.96 4.81 -20.49
N MET A 244 -7.80 4.30 -20.12
CA MET A 244 -6.50 4.73 -20.62
C MET A 244 -6.43 4.64 -22.15
N VAL A 245 -6.79 3.49 -22.72
CA VAL A 245 -6.77 3.27 -24.18
C VAL A 245 -7.81 4.13 -24.89
N LYS A 246 -8.99 4.34 -24.30
CA LYS A 246 -10.00 5.26 -24.83
C LYS A 246 -9.50 6.70 -24.88
N ASN A 247 -8.89 7.16 -23.79
CA ASN A 247 -8.37 8.53 -23.68
C ASN A 247 -7.18 8.76 -24.63
N ALA A 248 -6.35 7.74 -24.86
CA ALA A 248 -5.20 7.80 -25.75
C ALA A 248 -5.51 7.27 -27.18
N LYS A 249 -6.78 7.11 -27.56
CA LYS A 249 -7.18 6.47 -28.84
C LYS A 249 -6.51 7.09 -30.06
N ALA A 250 -6.40 8.41 -30.12
CA ALA A 250 -5.78 9.11 -31.25
C ALA A 250 -4.30 8.75 -31.42
N ASN A 251 -3.58 8.54 -30.30
CA ASN A 251 -2.16 8.20 -30.28
C ASN A 251 -1.90 6.70 -30.45
N LEU A 252 -2.91 5.86 -30.22
CA LEU A 252 -2.82 4.40 -30.30
C LEU A 252 -3.42 3.82 -31.58
N SER A 253 -3.72 4.67 -32.57
CA SER A 253 -4.40 4.26 -33.82
C SER A 253 -3.57 3.29 -34.68
N GLU A 254 -2.25 3.36 -34.59
CA GLU A 254 -1.33 2.47 -35.32
C GLU A 254 -0.95 1.20 -34.54
N VAL A 255 -1.39 1.09 -33.28
CA VAL A 255 -1.05 -0.05 -32.42
C VAL A 255 -1.81 -1.29 -32.89
N LYS A 256 -1.05 -2.31 -33.31
CA LYS A 256 -1.62 -3.58 -33.81
C LYS A 256 -1.85 -4.61 -32.71
N ASN A 257 -0.98 -4.63 -31.69
CA ASN A 257 -1.02 -5.62 -30.61
C ASN A 257 -0.69 -4.98 -29.26
N ILE A 258 -1.44 -5.33 -28.22
CA ILE A 258 -1.19 -4.95 -26.83
C ILE A 258 -0.83 -6.22 -26.04
N LEU A 259 0.38 -6.22 -25.49
CA LEU A 259 0.84 -7.25 -24.56
C LEU A 259 0.35 -6.90 -23.16
N VAL A 260 -0.29 -7.86 -22.48
CA VAL A 260 -0.80 -7.67 -21.12
C VAL A 260 -0.44 -8.86 -20.24
N ASP A 261 -0.34 -8.61 -18.94
CA ASP A 261 -0.16 -9.67 -17.95
C ASP A 261 -1.41 -10.55 -17.79
N ALA A 262 -1.23 -11.68 -17.12
CA ALA A 262 -2.29 -12.67 -16.89
C ALA A 262 -3.57 -12.13 -16.21
N GLY A 263 -3.49 -11.01 -15.48
CA GLY A 263 -4.65 -10.35 -14.85
C GLY A 263 -5.63 -9.69 -15.84
N TYR A 264 -5.23 -9.50 -17.11
CA TYR A 264 -6.06 -8.90 -18.17
C TYR A 264 -6.79 -9.95 -19.03
N THR A 265 -7.15 -11.08 -18.43
CA THR A 265 -7.85 -12.17 -19.13
C THR A 265 -9.35 -11.88 -19.33
N GLY A 266 -9.89 -12.44 -20.42
CA GLY A 266 -11.33 -12.44 -20.73
C GLY A 266 -11.68 -11.76 -22.06
N GLU A 267 -12.65 -12.33 -22.78
CA GLU A 267 -13.13 -11.82 -24.08
C GLU A 267 -13.63 -10.38 -24.00
N ASN A 268 -14.22 -9.97 -22.88
CA ASN A 268 -14.73 -8.60 -22.69
C ASN A 268 -13.65 -7.52 -22.78
N PHE A 269 -12.44 -7.78 -22.28
CA PHE A 269 -11.34 -6.80 -22.35
C PHE A 269 -10.77 -6.73 -23.77
N ALA A 270 -10.43 -7.88 -24.36
CA ALA A 270 -9.93 -7.95 -25.72
C ALA A 270 -10.92 -7.36 -26.74
N THR A 271 -12.22 -7.62 -26.58
CA THR A 271 -13.27 -7.06 -27.43
C THR A 271 -13.38 -5.55 -27.28
N GLN A 272 -13.26 -5.02 -26.05
CA GLN A 272 -13.28 -3.57 -25.83
C GLN A 272 -12.07 -2.87 -26.43
N ILE A 273 -10.88 -3.46 -26.33
CA ILE A 273 -9.66 -2.93 -26.98
C ILE A 273 -9.81 -2.96 -28.51
N LYS A 274 -10.24 -4.10 -29.06
CA LYS A 274 -10.50 -4.25 -30.51
C LYS A 274 -11.54 -3.26 -31.01
N LYS A 275 -12.62 -3.01 -30.25
CA LYS A 275 -13.63 -2.00 -30.59
C LYS A 275 -13.10 -0.57 -30.51
N THR A 276 -12.16 -0.29 -29.60
CA THR A 276 -11.68 1.08 -29.35
C THR A 276 -10.60 1.48 -30.36
N ILE A 277 -9.59 0.64 -30.56
CA ILE A 277 -8.40 0.94 -31.38
C ILE A 277 -8.12 -0.10 -32.49
N GLY A 278 -8.87 -1.20 -32.57
CA GLY A 278 -8.64 -2.25 -33.59
C GLY A 278 -7.51 -3.22 -33.27
N ALA A 279 -6.79 -3.04 -32.16
CA ALA A 279 -5.66 -3.89 -31.77
C ALA A 279 -6.10 -5.26 -31.23
N THR A 280 -5.22 -6.26 -31.41
CA THR A 280 -5.31 -7.53 -30.69
C THR A 280 -4.75 -7.40 -29.27
N VAL A 281 -5.23 -8.23 -28.35
CA VAL A 281 -4.68 -8.34 -27.00
C VAL A 281 -4.06 -9.72 -26.86
N GLU A 282 -2.80 -9.75 -26.51
CA GLU A 282 -2.06 -10.98 -26.25
C GLU A 282 -1.72 -11.04 -24.76
N VAL A 283 -2.27 -12.05 -24.09
CA VAL A 283 -2.04 -12.25 -22.66
C VAL A 283 -0.80 -13.13 -22.49
N ILE A 284 0.26 -12.55 -21.93
CA ILE A 284 1.48 -13.30 -21.63
C ILE A 284 1.25 -14.07 -20.32
N LYS A 285 0.94 -15.36 -20.46
CA LYS A 285 0.80 -16.28 -19.31
C LYS A 285 2.09 -17.08 -19.11
N ARG A 286 2.39 -17.40 -17.86
CA ARG A 286 3.46 -18.35 -17.51
C ARG A 286 2.88 -19.76 -17.63
N SER A 287 3.40 -20.58 -18.54
CA SER A 287 2.92 -21.94 -18.79
C SER A 287 3.54 -23.00 -17.87
N GLU A 288 4.76 -22.77 -17.36
CA GLU A 288 5.47 -23.72 -16.49
C GLU A 288 6.00 -23.03 -15.23
N LEU A 289 5.60 -23.56 -14.07
CA LEU A 289 5.96 -23.02 -12.75
C LEU A 289 7.38 -23.41 -12.30
N HIS A 290 7.95 -24.47 -12.87
CA HIS A 290 9.18 -25.11 -12.37
C HIS A 290 10.41 -24.90 -13.27
N THR A 291 10.26 -24.20 -14.40
CA THR A 291 11.34 -23.98 -15.37
C THR A 291 11.50 -22.47 -15.61
N PHE A 292 12.73 -21.95 -15.52
CA PHE A 292 12.98 -20.56 -15.87
C PHE A 292 12.91 -20.40 -17.40
N VAL A 293 11.77 -19.91 -17.87
CA VAL A 293 11.58 -19.51 -19.26
C VAL A 293 11.57 -18.00 -19.34
N VAL A 294 12.45 -17.43 -20.18
CA VAL A 294 12.46 -15.99 -20.47
C VAL A 294 11.18 -15.65 -21.23
N LEU A 295 10.27 -14.94 -20.57
CA LEU A 295 9.06 -14.44 -21.22
C LEU A 295 9.41 -13.16 -22.01
N PRO A 296 9.20 -13.13 -23.33
CA PRO A 296 9.56 -11.99 -24.14
C PRO A 296 8.79 -10.73 -23.69
N LYS A 297 9.51 -9.62 -23.53
CA LYS A 297 8.98 -8.26 -23.32
C LYS A 297 8.15 -8.01 -22.03
N ARG A 298 8.08 -8.97 -21.10
CA ARG A 298 7.38 -8.79 -19.81
C ARG A 298 7.99 -7.66 -18.95
N TRP A 299 9.32 -7.60 -18.89
CA TRP A 299 10.11 -6.67 -18.06
C TRP A 299 10.11 -5.20 -18.51
N VAL A 300 9.43 -4.89 -19.62
CA VAL A 300 9.56 -3.58 -20.28
C VAL A 300 8.87 -2.49 -19.45
N VAL A 301 7.72 -2.79 -18.85
CA VAL A 301 6.97 -1.87 -17.99
C VAL A 301 7.76 -1.55 -16.72
N GLU A 302 8.33 -2.56 -16.07
CA GLU A 302 9.10 -2.45 -14.84
C GLU A 302 10.40 -1.69 -15.07
N ARG A 303 11.07 -1.91 -16.20
CA ARG A 303 12.23 -1.10 -16.60
C ARG A 303 11.86 0.38 -16.75
N SER A 304 10.72 0.69 -17.33
CA SER A 304 10.25 2.09 -17.45
C SER A 304 10.00 2.72 -16.10
N PHE A 305 9.53 1.95 -15.11
CA PHE A 305 9.42 2.43 -13.73
C PHE A 305 10.80 2.70 -13.11
N ALA A 306 11.77 1.80 -13.32
CA ALA A 306 13.14 1.98 -12.82
C ALA A 306 13.81 3.28 -13.33
N TRP A 307 13.44 3.75 -14.52
CA TRP A 307 13.95 5.03 -15.02
C TRP A 307 13.37 6.24 -14.30
N LEU A 308 12.08 6.19 -13.96
CA LEU A 308 11.40 7.26 -13.24
C LEU A 308 11.84 7.35 -11.77
N GLU A 309 12.41 6.28 -11.20
CA GLU A 309 13.00 6.31 -9.84
C GLU A 309 14.06 7.41 -9.69
N LYS A 310 14.72 7.82 -10.78
CA LYS A 310 15.73 8.90 -10.75
C LYS A 310 15.13 10.31 -10.61
N CYS A 311 13.82 10.46 -10.83
CA CYS A 311 13.13 11.74 -10.74
C CYS A 311 12.58 11.97 -9.33
N ARG A 312 13.41 12.49 -8.42
CA ARG A 312 13.12 12.68 -6.99
C ARG A 312 11.78 13.35 -6.67
N ARG A 313 11.29 14.24 -7.55
CA ARG A 313 10.00 14.92 -7.35
C ARG A 313 8.80 13.99 -7.49
N LEU A 314 8.86 13.00 -8.39
CA LEU A 314 7.85 11.97 -8.47
C LEU A 314 7.77 11.14 -7.20
N TRP A 315 8.85 11.11 -6.41
CA TRP A 315 9.06 10.24 -5.25
C TRP A 315 8.81 10.91 -3.89
N LYS A 316 9.19 12.19 -3.74
CA LYS A 316 9.16 12.90 -2.45
C LYS A 316 8.03 13.91 -2.28
N ASN A 317 7.43 14.36 -3.38
CA ASN A 317 6.32 15.33 -3.37
C ASN A 317 5.14 14.72 -4.13
N CYS A 318 4.39 13.84 -3.46
CA CYS A 318 3.18 13.27 -4.04
C CYS A 318 2.17 14.39 -4.32
N GLU A 319 1.70 14.48 -5.56
CA GLU A 319 0.86 15.59 -6.00
C GLU A 319 -0.60 15.32 -5.61
N ARG A 320 -1.27 16.32 -4.99
CA ARG A 320 -2.65 16.18 -4.48
C ARG A 320 -3.72 16.01 -5.56
N LYS A 321 -3.42 16.38 -6.81
CA LYS A 321 -4.35 16.31 -7.94
C LYS A 321 -3.82 15.31 -8.97
N LEU A 322 -4.67 14.40 -9.44
CA LEU A 322 -4.32 13.41 -10.47
C LEU A 322 -3.73 14.06 -11.73
N ASN A 323 -4.28 15.20 -12.15
CA ASN A 323 -3.76 15.94 -13.30
C ASN A 323 -2.32 16.43 -13.05
N THR A 324 -2.00 16.89 -11.85
CA THR A 324 -0.63 17.33 -11.53
C THR A 324 0.33 16.15 -11.51
N SER A 325 -0.06 15.02 -10.90
CA SER A 325 0.70 13.78 -10.95
C SER A 325 0.99 13.35 -12.40
N LEU A 326 0.00 13.46 -13.27
CA LEU A 326 0.12 13.09 -14.69
C LEU A 326 1.17 13.97 -15.37
N GLN A 327 1.10 15.28 -15.18
CA GLN A 327 2.06 16.20 -15.78
C GLN A 327 3.49 15.95 -15.29
N MET A 328 3.67 15.64 -14.01
CA MET A 328 5.02 15.36 -13.48
C MET A 328 5.60 14.06 -14.06
N ILE A 329 4.79 13.02 -14.27
CA ILE A 329 5.24 11.78 -14.91
C ILE A 329 5.60 12.05 -16.37
N VAL A 330 4.77 12.81 -17.09
CA VAL A 330 5.04 13.21 -18.49
C VAL A 330 6.36 13.99 -18.58
N LEU A 331 6.56 15.00 -17.73
CA LEU A 331 7.81 15.78 -17.67
C LEU A 331 9.04 14.92 -17.42
N SER A 332 8.90 13.91 -16.55
CA SER A 332 10.00 12.99 -16.23
C SER A 332 10.39 12.14 -17.44
N PHE A 333 9.41 11.71 -18.24
CA PHE A 333 9.69 11.01 -19.49
C PHE A 333 10.25 11.91 -20.59
N ILE A 334 9.78 13.15 -20.69
CA ILE A 334 10.36 14.13 -21.63
C ILE A 334 11.85 14.35 -21.29
N SER A 335 12.17 14.57 -20.02
CA SER A 335 13.56 14.71 -19.55
C SER A 335 14.42 13.49 -19.87
N LEU A 336 13.84 12.30 -19.79
CA LEU A 336 14.52 11.06 -20.16
C LEU A 336 14.74 10.94 -21.67
N LEU A 337 13.73 11.30 -22.48
CA LEU A 337 13.80 11.26 -23.94
C LEU A 337 14.86 12.23 -24.46
N LEU A 338 14.88 13.47 -23.95
CA LEU A 338 15.87 14.50 -24.31
C LEU A 338 17.33 14.14 -23.94
N ARG A 339 17.54 13.13 -23.08
CA ARG A 339 18.89 12.63 -22.75
C ARG A 339 19.31 11.45 -23.61
N ARG A 340 18.36 10.82 -24.31
CA ARG A 340 18.59 9.62 -25.12
C ARG A 340 18.66 9.92 -26.61
N PHE A 341 17.93 10.94 -27.03
CA PHE A 341 17.85 11.48 -28.38
C PHE A 341 18.15 12.97 -28.30
#